data_AF-A0A937RJ41-F1
#
_entry.id   AF-A0A937RJ41-F1
#
_cell.length_a   1.000
_cell.length_b   1.000
_cell.length_c   1.000
_cell.angle_alpha   90.00
_cell.angle_beta   90.00
_cell.angle_gamma   90.00
#
_symmetry.space_group_name_H-M   'P 1'
#
loop_
_entity.id
_entity.type
_entity.pdbx_description
1 polymer ?
#
loop_
_entity_poly.entity_id
_entity_poly.type
_entity_poly.pdbx_seq_one_letter_code
_entity_poly.pdbx_strand_id
1 'polypeptide(L)'
;MKIRMVSAALLAVVGVAAVTTGCSEKAKERGRDAPISTHDDSPARIINMPDGFSNVAAKCDGPNMVYVVYHGDSPYGSIEIAPNDPRCAPAGTTG
;
A
#
# COMPACT_ATOMS: atom_id res chain seq x y z
N MET A 1 -44.88 0.28 17.96
CA MET A 1 -44.19 -0.11 16.71
C MET A 1 -43.26 0.99 16.16
N LYS A 2 -43.70 2.26 16.08
CA LYS A 2 -42.90 3.39 15.56
C LYS A 2 -41.55 3.60 16.27
N ILE A 3 -41.51 3.46 17.59
CA ILE A 3 -40.28 3.63 18.40
C ILE A 3 -39.21 2.56 18.04
N ARG A 4 -39.63 1.31 17.77
CA ARG A 4 -38.71 0.23 17.38
C ARG A 4 -38.12 0.41 15.98
N MET A 5 -38.88 1.00 15.05
CA MET A 5 -38.38 1.34 13.71
C MET A 5 -37.37 2.50 13.75
N VAL A 6 -37.60 3.50 14.59
CA VAL A 6 -36.66 4.63 14.76
C VAL A 6 -35.32 4.15 15.30
N SER A 7 -35.31 3.24 16.29
CA SER A 7 -34.08 2.67 16.83
C SER A 7 -33.28 1.85 15.80
N ALA A 8 -33.96 1.07 14.96
CA ALA A 8 -33.30 0.28 13.92
C ALA A 8 -32.67 1.16 12.82
N ALA A 9 -33.34 2.25 12.43
CA ALA A 9 -32.82 3.20 11.46
C ALA A 9 -31.57 3.94 11.98
N LEU A 10 -31.58 4.34 13.26
CA LEU A 10 -30.43 4.99 13.91
C LEU A 10 -29.21 4.06 13.97
N LEU A 11 -29.40 2.79 14.32
CA LEU A 11 -28.32 1.79 14.35
C LEU A 11 -27.73 1.53 12.97
N ALA A 12 -28.55 1.52 11.93
CA ALA A 12 -28.09 1.35 10.55
C ALA A 12 -27.23 2.53 10.08
N VAL A 13 -27.62 3.77 10.39
CA VAL A 13 -26.85 4.98 10.02
C VAL A 13 -25.50 5.02 10.75
N VAL A 14 -25.47 4.70 12.05
CA VAL A 14 -24.23 4.62 12.82
C VAL A 14 -23.30 3.52 12.30
N GLY A 15 -23.87 2.36 11.94
CA GLY A 15 -23.13 1.27 11.32
C GLY A 15 -22.45 1.69 10.02
N VAL A 16 -23.18 2.30 9.08
CA VAL A 16 -22.62 2.75 7.80
C VAL A 16 -21.53 3.81 8.00
N ALA A 17 -21.74 4.78 8.90
CA ALA A 17 -20.74 5.79 9.21
C ALA A 17 -19.44 5.19 9.75
N ALA A 18 -19.52 4.17 10.61
CA ALA A 18 -18.35 3.51 11.19
C ALA A 18 -17.53 2.71 10.16
N VAL A 19 -18.17 2.09 9.16
CA VAL A 19 -17.45 1.37 8.10
C VAL A 19 -16.76 2.34 7.13
N THR A 20 -17.36 3.50 6.85
CA THR A 20 -16.77 4.48 5.92
C THR A 20 -15.56 5.25 6.47
N THR A 21 -15.43 5.38 7.79
CA THR A 21 -14.26 6.04 8.40
C THR A 21 -13.06 5.11 8.50
N GLY A 22 -13.26 3.81 8.72
CA GLY A 22 -12.18 2.83 8.90
C GLY A 22 -11.26 2.64 7.68
N CYS A 23 -11.78 2.76 6.46
CA CYS A 23 -10.96 2.61 5.24
C CYS A 23 -10.03 3.81 4.97
N SER A 24 -10.31 5.00 5.52
CA SER A 24 -9.47 6.19 5.35
C SER A 24 -8.35 6.31 6.40
N GLU A 25 -8.40 5.51 7.47
CA GLU A 25 -7.50 5.68 8.62
C GLU A 25 -6.11 5.11 8.39
N LYS A 26 -5.93 4.13 7.50
CA LYS A 26 -4.61 3.54 7.24
C LYS A 26 -3.59 4.53 6.68
N ALA A 27 -4.06 5.54 5.95
CA ALA A 27 -3.24 6.65 5.46
C ALA A 27 -3.07 7.79 6.49
N LYS A 28 -3.72 7.69 7.65
CA LYS A 28 -3.77 8.72 8.71
C LYS A 28 -3.23 8.23 10.05
N GLU A 29 -2.76 6.98 10.14
CA GLU A 29 -2.26 6.39 11.39
C GLU A 29 -1.17 7.24 12.03
N ARG A 30 -1.17 7.27 13.37
CA ARG A 30 -0.22 8.02 14.19
C ARG A 30 1.12 7.28 14.23
N GLY A 31 1.87 7.46 13.16
CA GLY A 31 3.14 6.83 12.84
C GLY A 31 3.44 7.05 11.36
N ARG A 32 3.11 8.26 10.85
CA ARG A 32 3.37 8.67 9.47
C ARG A 32 4.75 8.15 9.07
N ASP A 33 4.86 7.62 7.86
CA ASP A 33 6.13 7.30 7.23
C ASP A 33 7.18 8.34 7.65
N ALA A 34 8.38 7.85 7.98
CA ALA A 34 9.49 8.69 8.40
C ALA A 34 9.56 9.94 7.50
N PRO A 35 9.83 11.14 8.05
CA PRO A 35 9.81 12.38 7.29
C PRO A 35 10.50 12.22 5.94
N ILE A 36 9.72 12.32 4.87
CA ILE A 36 10.19 12.02 3.52
C ILE A 36 11.06 13.20 3.09
N SER A 37 12.37 12.99 3.00
CA SER A 37 13.31 14.03 2.56
C SER A 37 13.35 14.19 1.04
N THR A 38 13.03 13.12 0.30
CA THR A 38 13.08 13.05 -1.16
C THR A 38 12.00 12.09 -1.68
N HIS A 39 11.47 12.34 -2.88
CA HIS A 39 10.51 11.48 -3.54
C HIS A 39 11.07 11.05 -4.90
N ASP A 40 10.93 9.76 -5.23
CA ASP A 40 11.30 9.23 -6.54
C ASP A 40 10.02 8.98 -7.36
N ASP A 41 9.73 9.90 -8.28
CA ASP A 41 8.60 9.84 -9.21
C ASP A 41 8.89 9.07 -10.50
N SER A 42 10.09 8.49 -10.65
CA SER A 42 10.39 7.67 -11.83
C SER A 42 9.47 6.43 -11.91
N PRO A 43 9.13 5.92 -13.10
CA PRO A 43 8.29 4.74 -13.21
C PRO A 43 8.90 3.53 -12.49
N ALA A 44 8.11 2.86 -11.65
CA ALA A 44 8.51 1.57 -11.09
C ALA A 44 8.47 0.49 -12.18
N ARG A 45 9.34 -0.53 -12.07
CA ARG A 45 9.18 -1.74 -12.87
C ARG A 45 8.04 -2.56 -12.29
N ILE A 46 7.07 -2.91 -13.13
CA ILE A 46 5.94 -3.74 -12.73
C ILE A 46 6.19 -5.18 -13.16
N ILE A 47 5.99 -6.12 -12.25
CA ILE A 47 5.97 -7.56 -12.51
C ILE A 47 4.52 -8.00 -12.41
N ASN A 48 3.93 -8.37 -13.55
CA ASN A 48 2.56 -8.82 -13.61
C ASN A 48 2.45 -10.32 -13.31
N MET A 49 1.53 -10.69 -12.43
CA MET A 49 1.23 -12.09 -12.12
C MET A 49 -0.16 -12.44 -12.68
N PRO A 50 -0.26 -13.29 -13.72
CA PRO A 50 -1.50 -13.53 -14.44
C PRO A 50 -2.46 -14.53 -13.76
N ASP A 51 -2.01 -15.20 -12.71
CA ASP A 51 -2.64 -16.37 -12.08
C ASP A 51 -3.34 -16.05 -10.76
N GLY A 52 -3.76 -14.79 -10.57
CA GLY A 52 -4.50 -14.33 -9.40
C GLY A 52 -3.64 -13.95 -8.20
N PHE A 53 -2.31 -14.06 -8.31
CA PHE A 53 -1.38 -13.43 -7.38
C PHE A 53 -1.28 -11.93 -7.62
N SER A 54 -0.89 -11.19 -6.59
CA SER A 54 -0.72 -9.74 -6.67
C SER A 54 0.46 -9.36 -7.56
N ASN A 55 0.29 -8.27 -8.33
CA ASN A 55 1.39 -7.66 -9.06
C ASN A 55 2.41 -7.06 -8.08
N VAL A 56 3.66 -6.92 -8.55
CA VAL A 56 4.76 -6.37 -7.75
C VAL A 56 5.30 -5.10 -8.41
N ALA A 57 5.46 -4.03 -7.65
CA ALA A 57 6.23 -2.86 -8.04
C ALA A 57 7.66 -2.99 -7.51
N ALA A 58 8.66 -2.71 -8.36
CA ALA A 58 10.06 -2.80 -7.99
C ALA A 58 10.82 -1.50 -8.32
N LYS A 59 11.59 -1.02 -7.34
CA LYS A 59 12.47 0.15 -7.47
C LYS A 59 13.82 -0.09 -6.79
N CYS A 60 14.84 0.62 -7.25
CA CYS A 60 16.14 0.60 -6.59
C CYS A 60 16.19 1.66 -5.49
N ASP A 61 16.74 1.28 -4.34
CA ASP A 61 17.16 2.18 -3.27
C ASP A 61 18.66 1.94 -3.02
N GLY A 62 19.50 2.80 -3.61
CA GLY A 62 20.94 2.57 -3.70
C GLY A 62 21.25 1.22 -4.38
N PRO A 63 22.04 0.32 -3.76
CA PRO A 63 22.38 -0.99 -4.32
C PRO A 63 21.26 -2.03 -4.13
N ASN A 64 20.16 -1.71 -3.44
CA ASN A 64 19.14 -2.68 -3.06
C ASN A 64 17.93 -2.57 -3.98
N MET A 65 17.31 -3.70 -4.28
CA MET A 65 16.01 -3.73 -4.96
C MET A 65 14.91 -3.85 -3.92
N VAL A 66 13.99 -2.90 -3.92
CA VAL A 66 12.78 -2.90 -3.08
C VAL A 66 11.61 -3.40 -3.91
N TYR A 67 10.92 -4.41 -3.39
CA TYR A 67 9.70 -4.97 -3.96
C TYR A 67 8.52 -4.63 -3.06
N VAL A 68 7.46 -4.08 -3.64
CA VAL A 68 6.22 -3.77 -2.94
C VAL A 68 5.08 -4.47 -3.64
N VAL A 69 4.32 -5.25 -2.87
CA VAL A 69 3.07 -5.84 -3.33
C VAL A 69 1.93 -4.89 -3.00
N TYR A 70 1.13 -4.54 -4.01
CA TYR A 70 -0.08 -3.76 -3.83
C TYR A 70 -1.32 -4.64 -4.07
N HIS A 71 -2.23 -4.63 -3.10
CA HIS A 71 -3.56 -5.20 -3.22
C HIS A 71 -4.55 -4.08 -3.57
N GLY A 72 -5.17 -4.17 -4.74
CA GLY A 72 -6.14 -3.16 -5.21
C GLY A 72 -7.48 -3.18 -4.48
N ASP A 73 -7.76 -4.26 -3.75
CA ASP A 73 -9.01 -4.53 -3.06
C ASP A 73 -8.99 -4.20 -1.56
N SER A 74 -7.80 -4.01 -0.96
CA SER A 74 -7.66 -3.79 0.47
C SER A 74 -6.31 -3.16 0.82
N PRO A 75 -6.23 -2.32 1.86
CA PRO A 75 -5.02 -1.55 2.14
C PRO A 75 -3.94 -2.38 2.87
N TYR A 76 -3.65 -3.62 2.46
CA TYR A 76 -2.51 -4.38 2.97
C TYR A 76 -1.50 -4.64 1.85
N GLY A 77 -0.22 -4.73 2.23
CA GLY A 77 0.88 -4.95 1.31
C GLY A 77 2.07 -5.51 2.05
N SER A 78 2.95 -6.18 1.32
CA SER A 78 4.22 -6.68 1.82
C SER A 78 5.37 -5.97 1.11
N ILE A 79 6.45 -5.74 1.85
CA ILE A 79 7.68 -5.17 1.32
C ILE A 79 8.77 -6.23 1.49
N GLU A 80 9.54 -6.46 0.43
CA GLU A 80 10.72 -7.32 0.44
C GLU A 80 11.91 -6.54 -0.11
N ILE A 81 13.11 -6.74 0.46
CA ILE A 81 14.33 -6.06 0.05
C ILE A 81 15.34 -7.12 -0.38
N ALA A 82 15.69 -7.13 -1.67
CA ALA A 82 16.81 -7.91 -2.16
C ALA A 82 18.09 -7.06 -2.07
N PRO A 83 19.03 -7.41 -1.17
CA PRO A 83 20.24 -6.61 -0.98
C PRO A 83 21.22 -6.79 -2.13
N ASN A 84 21.93 -5.71 -2.48
CA ASN A 84 22.99 -5.70 -3.50
C ASN A 84 22.55 -6.31 -4.86
N ASP A 85 21.38 -5.91 -5.34
CA ASP A 85 20.85 -6.38 -6.61
C ASP A 85 21.70 -5.81 -7.77
N PRO A 86 22.27 -6.66 -8.65
CA PRO A 86 23.09 -6.19 -9.77
C PRO A 86 22.36 -5.23 -10.72
N ARG A 87 21.02 -5.28 -10.77
CA ARG A 87 20.20 -4.38 -11.59
C ARG A 87 20.10 -2.97 -11.00
N CYS A 88 20.47 -2.79 -9.73
CA CYS A 88 20.57 -1.50 -9.07
C CYS A 88 22.00 -0.95 -9.04
N ALA A 89 22.93 -1.59 -9.73
CA ALA A 89 24.28 -1.06 -9.90
C ALA A 89 24.22 0.28 -10.65
N PRO A 90 25.01 1.30 -10.23
CA PRO A 90 25.21 2.50 -11.02
C PRO A 90 25.70 2.11 -12.42
N ALA A 91 25.16 2.74 -13.46
CA ALA A 91 25.59 2.50 -14.84
C ALA A 91 27.11 2.75 -14.94
N GLY A 92 27.90 1.67 -15.04
CA GLY A 92 29.36 1.72 -15.11
C GLY A 92 30.13 0.73 -14.24
N THR A 93 29.49 0.05 -13.28
CA THR A 93 30.18 -0.95 -12.43
C THR A 93 30.07 -2.35 -13.03
N THR A 94 30.65 -2.55 -14.22
CA THR A 94 31.12 -3.90 -14.62
C THR A 94 32.47 -4.10 -13.95
N GLY A 95 32.50 -4.93 -12.90
CA GLY A 95 33.73 -5.51 -12.38
C GLY A 95 34.37 -6.47 -13.38
#